data_AF-A0A2P8B387-F1
#
_entry.id   AF-A0A2P8B387-F1
#
_cell.length_a   1.000
_cell.length_b   1.000
_cell.length_c   1.000
_cell.angle_alpha   90.00
_cell.angle_beta   90.00
_cell.angle_gamma   90.00
#
_symmetry.space_group_name_H-M   'P 1'
#
loop_
_entity.id
_entity.type
_entity.pdbx_description
1 polymer ?
#
loop_
_entity_poly.entity_id
_entity_poly.type
_entity_poly.pdbx_seq_one_letter_code
_entity_poly.pdbx_strand_id
1 'polypeptide(L)'
;MNGAMGATAALLALGVLLTWPALGRGAAATAARLLTLAAAAGYALAAAAPADVDENRHFLGALLIFVLGNLGMLVAALAGRSPVLGGLRAASLVLGSTGVAGVVLFLARVDAGIGVGGMERVAVFPLLVWTVLVGARVFRAGRDRRLS
;
A
#
# COMPACT_ATOMS: atom_id res chain seq x y z
N MET A 1 -18.92 -2.21 -5.41
CA MET A 1 -17.54 -1.71 -5.22
C MET A 1 -17.20 -1.50 -3.75
N ASN A 2 -18.11 -0.92 -2.95
CA ASN A 2 -17.87 -0.55 -1.54
C ASN A 2 -17.47 -1.73 -0.64
N GLY A 3 -18.12 -2.89 -0.78
CA GLY A 3 -17.78 -4.08 0.04
C GLY A 3 -16.35 -4.57 -0.16
N ALA A 4 -15.84 -4.56 -1.40
CA ALA A 4 -14.46 -4.97 -1.69
C ALA A 4 -13.44 -3.94 -1.19
N MET A 5 -13.73 -2.64 -1.30
CA MET A 5 -12.88 -1.57 -0.75
C MET A 5 -12.85 -1.63 0.79
N GLY A 6 -14.00 -1.83 1.43
CA GLY A 6 -14.10 -2.00 2.89
C GLY A 6 -13.35 -3.25 3.38
N ALA A 7 -13.48 -4.37 2.68
CA ALA A 7 -12.70 -5.58 2.98
C ALA A 7 -11.20 -5.34 2.81
N THR A 8 -10.79 -4.63 1.75
CA THR A 8 -9.39 -4.26 1.51
C THR A 8 -8.85 -3.39 2.65
N ALA A 9 -9.62 -2.39 3.10
CA ALA A 9 -9.27 -1.56 4.25
C ALA A 9 -9.05 -2.39 5.51
N ALA A 10 -9.99 -3.28 5.83
CA ALA A 10 -9.92 -4.13 7.01
C ALA A 10 -8.72 -5.09 6.95
N LEU A 11 -8.51 -5.76 5.82
CA LEU A 11 -7.41 -6.71 5.64
C LEU A 11 -6.04 -6.01 5.67
N LEU A 12 -5.91 -4.83 5.07
CA LEU A 12 -4.67 -4.04 5.14
C LEU A 12 -4.37 -3.61 6.57
N ALA A 13 -5.36 -3.03 7.26
CA ALA A 13 -5.19 -2.57 8.64
C ALA A 13 -4.83 -3.73 9.56
N LEU A 14 -5.62 -4.82 9.54
CA LEU A 14 -5.34 -6.01 10.33
C LEU A 14 -3.99 -6.63 9.98
N GLY A 15 -3.64 -6.73 8.69
CA GLY A 15 -2.36 -7.24 8.25
C GLY A 15 -1.19 -6.45 8.84
N VAL A 16 -1.23 -5.11 8.80
CA VAL A 16 -0.18 -4.26 9.38
C VAL A 16 -0.13 -4.39 10.90
N LEU A 17 -1.28 -4.40 11.58
CA LEU A 17 -1.35 -4.50 13.04
C LEU A 17 -0.84 -5.86 13.55
N LEU A 18 -1.27 -6.95 12.93
CA LEU A 18 -0.90 -8.31 13.32
C LEU A 18 0.58 -8.62 13.01
N THR A 19 1.14 -8.02 11.97
CA THR A 19 2.56 -8.21 11.59
C THR A 19 3.49 -7.14 12.16
N TRP A 20 2.95 -6.19 12.95
CA TRP A 20 3.69 -5.03 13.45
C TRP A 20 5.07 -5.37 14.03
N PRO A 21 5.22 -6.37 14.92
CA PRO A 21 6.53 -6.72 15.49
C PRO A 21 7.47 -7.39 14.49
N ALA A 22 6.92 -8.12 13.51
CA ALA A 22 7.67 -8.86 12.50
C ALA A 22 8.32 -7.93 11.47
N LEU A 23 7.72 -6.76 11.21
CA LEU A 23 8.27 -5.75 10.30
C LEU A 23 9.49 -5.01 10.85
N GLY A 24 9.92 -5.33 12.08
CA GLY A 24 11.15 -4.82 12.68
C GLY A 24 11.01 -3.45 13.35
N ARG A 25 12.16 -2.89 13.73
CA ARG A 25 12.28 -1.61 14.44
C ARG A 25 13.00 -0.57 13.60
N GLY A 26 12.81 0.71 13.93
CA GLY A 26 13.44 1.85 13.29
C GLY A 26 12.45 2.80 12.60
N ALA A 27 12.88 4.06 12.38
CA ALA A 27 12.03 5.12 11.86
C ALA A 27 11.41 4.78 10.50
N ALA A 28 12.20 4.24 9.55
CA ALA A 28 11.70 3.85 8.23
C ALA A 28 10.62 2.74 8.30
N ALA A 29 10.82 1.71 9.13
CA ALA A 29 9.84 0.65 9.30
C ALA A 29 8.55 1.18 9.97
N THR A 30 8.66 2.08 10.95
CA THR A 30 7.50 2.74 11.57
C THR A 30 6.76 3.62 10.57
N ALA A 31 7.47 4.46 9.83
CA ALA A 31 6.87 5.34 8.82
C ALA A 31 6.16 4.52 7.73
N ALA A 32 6.78 3.46 7.20
CA ALA A 32 6.15 2.58 6.22
C ALA A 32 4.84 1.97 6.73
N ARG A 33 4.81 1.51 7.99
CA ARG A 33 3.59 0.97 8.63
C ARG A 33 2.50 2.03 8.78
N LEU A 34 2.85 3.21 9.29
CA LEU A 34 1.90 4.31 9.49
C LEU A 34 1.32 4.81 8.16
N LEU A 35 2.18 4.93 7.13
CA LEU A 35 1.75 5.29 5.78
C LEU A 35 0.82 4.24 5.16
N THR A 36 1.11 2.95 5.37
CA THR A 36 0.23 1.86 4.93
C THR A 36 -1.11 1.87 5.68
N LEU A 37 -1.11 2.15 6.99
CA LEU A 37 -2.35 2.30 7.77
C LEU A 37 -3.16 3.51 7.31
N ALA A 38 -2.50 4.62 6.98
CA ALA A 38 -3.18 5.79 6.43
C ALA A 38 -3.80 5.49 5.06
N ALA A 39 -3.13 4.71 4.20
CA ALA A 39 -3.71 4.22 2.96
C ALA A 39 -4.91 3.28 3.20
N ALA A 40 -4.85 2.42 4.21
CA ALA A 40 -5.98 1.58 4.62
C ALA A 40 -7.18 2.43 5.10
N ALA A 41 -6.93 3.52 5.83
CA ALA A 41 -7.96 4.50 6.17
C ALA A 41 -8.54 5.18 4.92
N GLY A 42 -7.71 5.44 3.91
CA GLY A 42 -8.15 5.92 2.59
C GLY A 42 -9.15 4.97 1.92
N TYR A 43 -8.87 3.66 1.91
CA TYR A 43 -9.82 2.66 1.43
C TYR A 43 -11.12 2.63 2.23
N ALA A 44 -11.04 2.78 3.56
CA ALA A 44 -12.24 2.82 4.41
C ALA A 44 -13.10 4.06 4.09
N LEU A 45 -12.47 5.23 3.91
CA LEU A 45 -13.16 6.47 3.54
C LEU A 45 -13.81 6.35 2.16
N ALA A 46 -13.08 5.86 1.15
CA ALA A 46 -13.62 5.67 -0.19
C ALA A 46 -14.75 4.63 -0.24
N ALA A 47 -14.74 3.63 0.66
CA ALA A 47 -15.82 2.67 0.81
C ALA A 47 -17.07 3.25 1.49
N ALA A 48 -16.86 4.12 2.49
CA ALA A 48 -17.94 4.76 3.26
C ALA A 48 -18.58 5.95 2.52
N ALA A 49 -17.81 6.62 1.67
CA ALA A 49 -18.23 7.75 0.85
C ALA A 49 -17.93 7.44 -0.64
N PRO A 50 -18.85 6.75 -1.33
CA PRO A 50 -18.78 6.58 -2.78
C PRO A 50 -18.76 7.95 -3.49
N ALA A 51 -18.06 8.03 -4.63
CA ALA A 51 -17.91 9.25 -5.42
C ALA A 51 -19.25 9.91 -5.79
N ASP A 52 -20.25 9.09 -6.12
CA ASP A 52 -21.60 9.52 -6.47
C ASP A 52 -22.43 10.03 -5.27
N VAL A 53 -21.96 9.81 -4.04
CA VAL A 53 -22.61 10.24 -2.80
C VAL A 53 -21.90 11.44 -2.17
N ASP A 54 -20.57 11.39 -2.05
CA ASP A 54 -19.75 12.44 -1.45
C ASP A 54 -18.34 12.45 -2.08
N GLU A 55 -18.24 13.18 -3.19
CA GLU A 55 -17.01 13.29 -3.99
C GLU A 55 -15.82 13.83 -3.19
N ASN A 56 -16.05 14.77 -2.26
CA ASN A 56 -14.96 15.37 -1.47
C ASN A 56 -14.32 14.34 -0.52
N ARG A 57 -15.16 13.54 0.16
CA ARG A 57 -14.65 12.46 1.02
C ARG A 57 -14.05 11.32 0.21
N HIS A 58 -14.63 10.99 -0.94
CA HIS A 58 -14.06 10.01 -1.86
C HIS A 58 -12.66 10.43 -2.33
N PHE A 59 -12.52 11.68 -2.78
CA PHE A 59 -11.26 12.27 -3.23
C PHE A 59 -10.20 12.28 -2.12
N LEU A 60 -10.58 12.62 -0.89
CA LEU A 60 -9.66 12.51 0.25
C LEU A 60 -9.21 11.07 0.47
N GLY A 61 -10.13 10.10 0.39
CA GLY A 61 -9.80 8.67 0.45
C GLY A 61 -8.81 8.25 -0.63
N ALA A 62 -9.06 8.66 -1.88
CA ALA A 62 -8.17 8.42 -3.02
C ALA A 62 -6.78 9.03 -2.81
N LEU A 63 -6.68 10.26 -2.29
CA LEU A 63 -5.42 10.92 -2.00
C LEU A 63 -4.57 10.13 -0.98
N LEU A 64 -5.22 9.61 0.08
CA LEU A 64 -4.53 8.79 1.08
C LEU A 64 -4.00 7.48 0.47
N ILE A 65 -4.78 6.83 -0.40
CA ILE A 65 -4.36 5.59 -1.08
C ILE A 65 -3.19 5.90 -2.02
N PHE A 66 -3.35 6.88 -2.90
CA PHE A 66 -2.41 7.19 -3.99
C PHE A 66 -1.09 7.73 -3.47
N VAL A 67 -1.14 8.65 -2.50
CA VAL A 67 0.07 9.31 -2.02
C VAL A 67 0.69 8.49 -0.91
N LEU A 68 -0.04 8.23 0.17
CA LEU A 68 0.54 7.62 1.35
C LEU A 68 0.84 6.14 1.15
N GLY A 69 0.01 5.42 0.38
CA GLY A 69 0.29 4.02 0.04
C GLY A 69 1.59 3.86 -0.74
N ASN A 70 1.79 4.68 -1.77
CA ASN A 70 2.99 4.62 -2.61
C ASN A 70 4.24 5.14 -1.88
N LEU A 71 4.12 6.21 -1.10
CA LEU A 71 5.20 6.68 -0.23
C LEU A 71 5.56 5.62 0.83
N GLY A 72 4.58 4.90 1.38
CA GLY A 72 4.82 3.81 2.33
C GLY A 72 5.75 2.74 1.78
N MET A 73 5.56 2.36 0.50
CA MET A 73 6.45 1.41 -0.19
C MET A 73 7.85 1.99 -0.42
N LEU A 74 7.95 3.24 -0.87
CA LEU A 74 9.26 3.89 -1.07
C LEU A 74 10.04 4.00 0.26
N VAL A 75 9.36 4.34 1.35
CA VAL A 75 9.96 4.40 2.69
C VAL A 75 10.31 3.01 3.21
N ALA A 76 9.51 1.98 2.88
CA ALA A 76 9.84 0.60 3.25
C ALA A 76 11.16 0.12 2.65
N ALA A 77 11.55 0.62 1.47
CA ALA A 77 12.85 0.32 0.88
C ALA A 77 14.04 0.85 1.69
N LEU A 78 13.82 1.86 2.54
CA LEU A 78 14.83 2.41 3.44
C LEU A 78 14.96 1.59 4.73
N ALA A 79 14.02 0.68 5.00
CA ALA A 79 14.02 -0.16 6.20
C ALA A 79 14.97 -1.37 6.08
N GLY A 80 16.23 -1.13 5.67
CA GLY A 80 17.21 -2.20 5.40
C GLY A 80 17.55 -3.09 6.59
N ARG A 81 17.36 -2.60 7.82
CA ARG A 81 17.53 -3.38 9.07
C ARG A 81 16.31 -4.22 9.45
N SER A 82 15.20 -4.09 8.74
CA SER A 82 14.02 -4.91 8.95
C SER A 82 14.25 -6.32 8.43
N PRO A 83 13.97 -7.37 9.22
CA PRO A 83 14.12 -8.76 8.76
C PRO A 83 13.17 -9.11 7.61
N VAL A 84 12.05 -8.39 7.48
CA VAL A 84 11.05 -8.60 6.42
C VAL A 84 11.26 -7.59 5.30
N LEU A 85 11.24 -6.29 5.61
CA LEU A 85 11.25 -5.23 4.60
C LEU A 85 12.62 -5.09 3.92
N GLY A 86 13.71 -5.39 4.62
CA GLY A 86 15.06 -5.36 4.03
C GLY A 86 15.21 -6.32 2.85
N GLY A 87 14.62 -7.52 2.94
CA GLY A 87 14.58 -8.50 1.86
C GLY A 87 13.64 -8.14 0.70
N LEU A 88 12.78 -7.14 0.89
CA LEU A 88 11.85 -6.63 -0.11
C LEU A 88 12.24 -5.24 -0.63
N ARG A 89 13.47 -4.77 -0.38
CA ARG A 89 13.91 -3.42 -0.75
C ARG A 89 13.68 -3.12 -2.23
N ALA A 90 14.15 -3.99 -3.12
CA ALA A 90 14.02 -3.78 -4.57
C ALA A 90 12.55 -3.79 -5.01
N ALA A 91 11.76 -4.75 -4.53
CA ALA A 91 10.33 -4.82 -4.82
C ALA A 91 9.58 -3.58 -4.32
N SER A 92 9.90 -3.11 -3.11
CA SER A 92 9.32 -1.90 -2.51
C SER A 92 9.62 -0.65 -3.34
N LEU A 93 10.86 -0.51 -3.84
CA LEU A 93 11.22 0.59 -4.75
C LEU A 93 10.48 0.49 -6.07
N VAL A 94 10.51 -0.67 -6.73
CA VAL A 94 9.88 -0.85 -8.04
C VAL A 94 8.37 -0.60 -7.96
N LEU A 95 7.69 -1.19 -6.99
CA LEU A 95 6.24 -1.05 -6.82
C LEU A 95 5.88 0.38 -6.38
N GLY A 96 6.63 0.97 -5.45
CA GLY A 96 6.44 2.36 -5.02
C GLY A 96 6.62 3.35 -6.17
N SER A 97 7.69 3.22 -6.94
CA SER A 97 7.96 4.07 -8.11
C SER A 97 6.93 3.87 -9.21
N THR A 98 6.51 2.63 -9.46
CA THR A 98 5.44 2.31 -10.43
C THR A 98 4.14 2.99 -10.04
N GLY A 99 3.76 2.91 -8.76
CA GLY A 99 2.56 3.56 -8.26
C GLY A 99 2.65 5.09 -8.32
N VAL A 100 3.78 5.69 -7.94
CA VAL A 100 4.01 7.14 -8.12
C VAL A 100 3.90 7.55 -9.59
N ALA A 101 4.49 6.79 -10.51
CA ALA A 101 4.35 7.05 -11.94
C ALA A 101 2.88 6.98 -12.38
N GLY A 102 2.13 5.98 -11.91
CA GLY A 102 0.69 5.88 -12.14
C GLY A 102 -0.09 7.10 -11.63
N VAL A 103 0.24 7.59 -10.43
CA VAL A 103 -0.36 8.80 -9.86
C VAL A 103 -0.08 10.02 -10.74
N VAL A 104 1.18 10.22 -11.15
CA VAL A 104 1.56 11.36 -12.00
C VAL A 104 0.83 11.31 -13.34
N LEU A 105 0.79 10.15 -14.00
CA LEU A 105 0.11 9.98 -15.29
C LEU A 105 -1.41 10.18 -15.17
N PHE A 106 -2.03 9.65 -14.11
CA PHE A 106 -3.45 9.81 -13.84
C PHE A 106 -3.81 11.28 -13.62
N LEU A 107 -3.07 11.99 -12.77
CA LEU A 107 -3.29 13.41 -12.49
C LEU A 107 -3.03 14.29 -13.71
N ALA A 108 -2.02 13.97 -14.50
CA ALA A 108 -1.72 14.67 -15.76
C ALA A 108 -2.69 14.30 -16.89
N ARG A 109 -3.64 13.38 -16.67
CA ARG A 109 -4.58 12.87 -17.68
C ARG A 109 -3.87 12.29 -18.91
N VAL A 110 -2.65 11.78 -18.72
CA VAL A 110 -1.85 11.17 -19.79
C VAL A 110 -2.26 9.71 -19.94
N ASP A 111 -2.62 9.32 -21.15
CA ASP A 111 -2.88 7.93 -21.49
C ASP A 111 -1.61 7.27 -22.07
N ALA A 112 -1.09 6.26 -21.38
CA ALA A 112 0.05 5.46 -21.83
C ALA A 112 -0.35 4.23 -22.69
N GLY A 113 -1.55 4.24 -23.28
CA GLY A 113 -2.09 3.18 -24.13
C GLY A 113 -3.03 2.19 -23.42
N ILE A 114 -3.41 2.47 -22.17
CA ILE A 114 -4.35 1.63 -21.39
C ILE A 114 -5.51 2.43 -20.78
N GLY A 115 -5.70 3.68 -21.22
CA GLY A 115 -6.70 4.60 -20.72
C GLY A 115 -6.25 5.33 -19.46
N VAL A 116 -6.83 6.51 -19.21
CA VAL A 116 -6.65 7.26 -17.95
C VAL A 116 -7.09 6.42 -16.75
N GLY A 117 -8.20 5.67 -16.86
CA GLY A 117 -8.62 4.72 -15.83
C GLY A 117 -7.63 3.55 -15.64
N GLY A 118 -6.81 3.24 -16.65
CA GLY A 118 -5.68 2.32 -16.51
C GLY A 118 -4.58 2.91 -15.63
N MET A 119 -4.27 4.20 -15.78
CA MET A 119 -3.27 4.89 -14.94
C MET A 119 -3.68 4.92 -13.47
N GLU A 120 -4.98 5.08 -13.20
CA GLU A 120 -5.55 4.95 -11.86
C GLU A 120 -5.23 3.57 -11.25
N ARG A 121 -5.40 2.49 -12.02
CA ARG A 121 -5.08 1.13 -11.57
C ARG A 121 -3.58 0.95 -11.31
N VAL A 122 -2.74 1.55 -12.14
CA VAL A 122 -1.28 1.58 -11.93
C VAL A 122 -0.93 2.33 -10.64
N ALA A 123 -1.68 3.36 -10.25
CA ALA A 123 -1.48 4.06 -8.98
C ALA A 123 -1.87 3.22 -7.74
N VAL A 124 -2.82 2.28 -7.90
CA VAL A 124 -3.45 1.55 -6.78
C VAL A 124 -2.88 0.14 -6.58
N PHE A 125 -2.79 -0.65 -7.66
CA PHE A 125 -2.45 -2.07 -7.58
C PHE A 125 -1.05 -2.39 -7.03
N PRO A 126 0.00 -1.55 -7.23
CA PRO A 126 1.30 -1.83 -6.65
C PRO A 126 1.27 -2.01 -5.13
N LEU A 127 0.44 -1.26 -4.40
CA LEU A 127 0.26 -1.42 -2.96
C LEU A 127 -0.29 -2.81 -2.60
N LEU A 128 -1.27 -3.30 -3.36
CA LEU A 128 -1.88 -4.62 -3.14
C LEU A 128 -0.89 -5.76 -3.45
N VAL A 129 -0.11 -5.62 -4.53
CA VAL A 129 0.96 -6.57 -4.85
C VAL A 129 2.00 -6.56 -3.73
N TRP A 130 2.40 -5.39 -3.26
CA TRP A 130 3.39 -5.24 -2.20
C TRP A 130 2.93 -5.88 -0.88
N THR A 131 1.67 -5.72 -0.48
CA THR A 131 1.14 -6.31 0.76
C THR A 131 1.11 -7.83 0.69
N VAL A 132 0.82 -8.42 -0.47
CA VAL A 132 0.94 -9.87 -0.70
C VAL A 132 2.39 -10.34 -0.52
N LEU A 133 3.37 -9.61 -1.09
CA LEU A 133 4.79 -9.94 -0.93
C LEU A 133 5.25 -9.86 0.53
N VAL A 134 4.83 -8.82 1.25
CA VAL A 134 5.11 -8.65 2.68
C VAL A 134 4.50 -9.81 3.47
N GLY A 135 3.22 -10.13 3.24
CA GLY A 135 2.53 -11.23 3.89
C GLY A 135 3.21 -12.57 3.66
N ALA A 136 3.57 -12.88 2.41
CA ALA A 136 4.31 -14.09 2.06
C ALA A 136 5.67 -14.16 2.78
N ARG A 137 6.38 -13.04 2.90
CA ARG A 137 7.68 -13.01 3.57
C ARG A 137 7.57 -13.16 5.08
N VAL A 138 6.55 -12.56 5.70
CA VAL A 138 6.22 -12.76 7.13
C VAL A 138 5.88 -14.23 7.39
N PHE A 139 5.02 -14.83 6.55
CA PHE A 139 4.66 -16.23 6.67
C PHE A 139 5.87 -17.16 6.61
N ARG A 140 6.77 -16.94 5.64
CA ARG A 140 8.02 -17.70 5.52
C ARG A 140 8.93 -17.52 6.75
N ALA A 141 9.14 -16.29 7.21
CA ALA A 141 9.96 -16.03 8.39
C ALA A 141 9.40 -16.66 9.67
N GLY A 142 8.06 -16.77 9.78
CA GLY A 142 7.41 -17.48 10.88
C GLY A 142 7.56 -19.00 10.81
N ARG A 143 7.63 -19.59 9.61
CA ARG A 143 7.89 -21.03 9.43
C ARG A 143 9.32 -21.39 9.80
N ASP A 144 10.29 -20.61 9.35
CA ASP A 144 11.71 -20.90 9.59
C ASP A 144 12.04 -20.93 11.10
N ARG A 145 11.42 -20.06 11.90
CA ARG A 145 11.56 -20.02 13.37
C ARG A 145 10.92 -21.19 14.13
N ARG A 146 10.00 -21.94 13.50
CA ARG A 146 9.35 -23.10 14.14
C ARG A 146 10.12 -24.39 13.91
N LEU A 147 11.07 -24.40 12.97
CA LEU A 147 11.87 -25.58 12.60
C LEU A 147 13.29 -25.55 13.16
N SER A 148 13.69 -24.45 13.81
CA SER A 148 14.95 -24.25 14.53
C SER A 148 14.78 -24.48 16.02
#